data_AF-A0A971X954-F1
#
_entry.id   AF-A0A971X954-F1
#
_cell.length_a   1.000
_cell.length_b   1.000
_cell.length_c   1.000
_cell.angle_alpha   90.00
_cell.angle_beta   90.00
_cell.angle_gamma   90.00
#
_symmetry.space_group_name_H-M   'P 1'
#
loop_
_entity.id
_entity.type
_entity.pdbx_description
1 polymer ?
#
loop_
_entity_poly.entity_id
_entity_poly.type
_entity_poly.pdbx_seq_one_letter_code
_entity_poly.pdbx_strand_id
1 'polypeptide(L)'
;MKNVNQHYFTKSGEPIASKIGVAELKIKSFKPIANNESKILILGSMPGNESLRQQQYYAHPQNRFWHFIYRIFEEDLDSVYADRITFLKGRKIALWDVFRYCEREGSLDNNIRNEELNDVAGLLDKYKNIKYVFLNGGKAYEQFKKKILPECKRLIPYMKLPSTSPANNTVSLDFKLSKWMQIRFALENRVVFESVLSTRYGDFTIYSDGTRVTRICLPESERPPFEKHAVFAGCELAEKAKEQINEYLKGRRKAFDIPVLITGTSFQIRIYNELPKVPYGHTVSYGQLAEMAGFKGAARAVGQAMRKNPVPVIVPCHRVIGSSGKNIGFMGVRNNPLQDILLGIEEKFKYANR
;
A
#
# COMPACT_ATOMS: atom_id res chain seq x y z
N MET A 1 -22.03 58.91 25.03
CA MET A 1 -22.60 60.19 24.56
C MET A 1 -21.54 60.92 23.74
N LYS A 2 -21.86 61.20 22.46
CA LYS A 2 -21.45 62.32 21.57
C LYS A 2 -19.96 62.77 21.58
N ASN A 3 -19.19 62.55 20.49
CA ASN A 3 -19.02 63.41 19.27
C ASN A 3 -18.19 64.69 19.57
N VAL A 4 -17.15 65.14 18.84
CA VAL A 4 -16.97 65.34 17.38
C VAL A 4 -15.45 65.55 17.01
N ASN A 5 -15.09 65.06 15.81
CA ASN A 5 -14.04 65.39 14.84
C ASN A 5 -13.05 66.58 15.04
N GLN A 6 -11.82 66.39 14.53
CA GLN A 6 -11.32 67.23 13.42
C GLN A 6 -10.23 66.54 12.57
N HIS A 7 -10.44 66.60 11.26
CA HIS A 7 -9.57 66.13 10.19
C HIS A 7 -8.30 66.98 10.03
N TYR A 8 -7.18 66.34 9.70
CA TYR A 8 -6.15 66.93 8.86
C TYR A 8 -5.88 65.97 7.69
N PHE A 9 -6.42 66.31 6.52
CA PHE A 9 -5.95 65.81 5.24
C PHE A 9 -4.70 66.59 4.86
N THR A 10 -3.58 65.91 4.64
CA THR A 10 -2.50 66.43 3.80
C THR A 10 -2.69 65.90 2.38
N LYS A 11 -2.79 66.82 1.42
CA LYS A 11 -2.78 66.56 -0.02
C LYS A 11 -1.36 66.16 -0.44
N SER A 12 -1.16 64.88 -0.73
CA SER A 12 -0.34 64.36 -1.83
C SER A 12 -0.38 62.84 -1.75
N GLY A 13 -1.05 62.24 -2.72
CA GLY A 13 -1.29 60.80 -2.79
C GLY A 13 -0.08 60.04 -3.28
N GLU A 14 0.83 59.72 -2.37
CA GLU A 14 1.76 58.60 -2.54
C GLU A 14 1.64 57.68 -1.31
N PRO A 15 1.23 56.41 -1.47
CA PRO A 15 1.36 55.47 -0.39
C PRO A 15 2.86 55.30 -0.10
N ILE A 16 3.25 55.61 1.13
CA ILE A 16 4.54 55.19 1.69
C ILE A 16 4.55 53.67 1.58
N ALA A 17 5.17 53.14 0.53
CA ALA A 17 5.47 51.75 0.40
C ALA A 17 6.39 51.39 1.58
N SER A 18 5.78 50.87 2.64
CA SER A 18 6.46 50.18 3.71
C SER A 18 7.16 48.96 3.07
N LYS A 19 8.39 49.19 2.63
CA LYS A 19 9.41 48.16 2.41
C LYS A 19 9.69 47.48 3.76
N ILE A 20 8.75 46.68 4.24
CA ILE A 20 8.96 45.69 5.29
C ILE A 20 9.03 44.34 4.56
N GLY A 21 10.19 43.71 4.71
CA GLY A 21 10.74 42.64 3.88
C GLY A 21 9.80 41.49 3.49
N VAL A 22 9.71 41.26 2.18
CA VAL A 22 9.28 40.00 1.54
C VAL A 22 10.31 38.86 1.77
N ALA A 23 11.32 39.08 2.61
CA ALA A 23 12.46 38.19 2.78
C ALA A 23 12.25 37.04 3.80
N GLU A 24 11.20 37.07 4.63
CA GLU A 24 11.00 36.10 5.73
C GLU A 24 10.09 34.91 5.43
N LEU A 25 9.49 34.81 4.24
CA LEU A 25 8.52 33.74 3.96
C LEU A 25 9.14 32.45 3.42
N LYS A 26 10.37 32.49 2.88
CA LYS A 26 10.98 31.32 2.20
C LYS A 26 11.66 30.37 3.19
N ILE A 27 10.99 29.25 3.45
CA ILE A 27 11.47 28.18 4.31
C ILE A 27 12.19 27.12 3.48
N LYS A 28 13.25 26.52 4.05
CA LYS A 28 14.03 25.42 3.47
C LYS A 28 14.02 24.19 4.38
N SER A 29 13.81 23.01 3.80
CA SER A 29 13.95 21.73 4.51
C SER A 29 15.41 21.36 4.78
N PHE A 30 15.63 20.43 5.72
CA PHE A 30 16.96 19.93 6.08
C PHE A 30 17.49 18.93 5.04
N LYS A 31 18.75 18.52 5.24
CA LYS A 31 19.35 17.42 4.48
C LYS A 31 18.74 16.07 4.90
N PRO A 32 18.66 15.09 3.98
CA PRO A 32 18.15 13.77 4.33
C PRO A 32 19.04 13.10 5.38
N ILE A 33 18.41 12.49 6.38
CA ILE A 33 19.07 11.52 7.27
C ILE A 33 18.96 10.17 6.58
N ALA A 34 20.04 9.73 5.94
CA ALA A 34 20.10 8.44 5.25
C ALA A 34 21.54 7.93 5.18
N ASN A 35 21.69 6.61 5.06
CA ASN A 35 22.96 5.94 4.80
C ASN A 35 22.73 4.69 3.92
N ASN A 36 23.81 4.02 3.52
CA ASN A 36 23.72 2.83 2.66
C ASN A 36 22.99 1.65 3.31
N GLU A 37 22.83 1.63 4.63
CA GLU A 37 22.09 0.58 5.35
C GLU A 37 20.60 0.85 5.46
N SER A 38 20.15 2.05 5.10
CA SER A 38 18.75 2.46 5.20
C SER A 38 17.87 1.56 4.35
N LYS A 39 16.87 0.93 4.98
CA LYS A 39 15.90 0.02 4.35
C LYS A 39 14.56 0.68 4.06
N ILE A 40 14.21 1.69 4.82
CA ILE A 40 12.97 2.44 4.62
C ILE A 40 13.26 3.94 4.60
N LEU A 41 12.38 4.70 3.97
CA LEU A 41 12.40 6.15 3.98
C LEU A 41 11.07 6.67 4.50
N ILE A 42 11.11 7.52 5.52
CA ILE A 42 9.96 8.28 5.98
C ILE A 42 10.05 9.70 5.40
N LEU A 43 8.96 10.17 4.80
CA LEU A 43 8.85 11.52 4.25
C LEU A 43 7.79 12.32 4.98
N GLY A 44 8.21 13.43 5.59
CA GLY A 44 7.34 14.53 6.01
C GLY A 44 6.93 15.43 4.84
N SER A 45 6.06 16.40 5.11
CA SER A 45 5.73 17.47 4.15
C SER A 45 6.80 18.55 4.17
N MET A 46 6.76 19.42 5.19
CA MET A 46 7.72 20.51 5.44
C MET A 46 7.93 20.64 6.96
N PRO A 47 9.16 20.87 7.46
CA PRO A 47 9.41 21.07 8.88
C PRO A 47 8.57 22.21 9.46
N GLY A 48 8.11 22.04 10.71
CA GLY A 48 7.41 23.10 11.44
C GLY A 48 8.36 24.21 11.91
N ASN A 49 7.80 25.34 12.36
CA ASN A 49 8.59 26.50 12.79
C ASN A 49 9.59 26.15 13.90
N GLU A 50 9.16 25.36 14.89
CA GLU A 50 10.05 24.94 15.97
C GLU A 50 11.17 24.01 15.49
N SER A 51 10.87 23.16 14.50
CA SER A 51 11.89 22.32 13.86
C SER A 51 12.95 23.18 13.16
N LEU A 52 12.53 24.20 12.42
CA LEU A 52 13.42 25.12 11.72
C LEU A 52 14.25 25.95 12.71
N ARG A 53 13.64 26.45 13.79
CA ARG A 53 14.32 27.21 14.84
C ARG A 53 15.44 26.40 15.50
N GLN A 54 15.16 25.13 15.82
CA GLN A 54 16.12 24.24 16.48
C GLN A 54 17.05 23.50 15.51
N GLN A 55 16.81 23.58 14.19
CA GLN A 55 17.47 22.74 13.17
C GLN A 55 17.33 21.24 13.47
N GLN A 56 16.14 20.83 13.90
CA GLN A 56 15.83 19.46 14.30
C GLN A 56 14.50 19.01 13.71
N TYR A 57 14.49 17.85 13.05
CA TYR A 57 13.24 17.22 12.62
C TYR A 57 12.27 17.01 13.80
N TYR A 58 11.03 17.45 13.63
CA TYR A 58 9.93 17.26 14.58
C TYR A 58 10.23 17.75 16.00
N ALA A 59 10.95 18.87 16.14
CA ALA A 59 11.35 19.43 17.44
C ALA A 59 10.19 19.89 18.36
N HIS A 60 9.01 20.17 17.80
CA HIS A 60 7.89 20.65 18.60
C HIS A 60 7.46 19.59 19.64
N PRO A 61 7.36 19.91 20.95
CA PRO A 61 7.12 18.90 22.01
C PRO A 61 5.82 18.10 21.86
N GLN A 62 4.80 18.70 21.24
CA GLN A 62 3.53 18.00 20.98
C GLN A 62 3.56 17.15 19.69
N ASN A 63 4.62 17.22 18.88
CA ASN A 63 4.75 16.35 17.72
C ASN A 63 5.06 14.92 18.18
N ARG A 64 4.31 13.96 17.66
CA ARG A 64 4.38 12.57 18.13
C ARG A 64 5.34 11.69 17.34
N PHE A 65 6.07 12.24 16.37
CA PHE A 65 6.97 11.47 15.51
C PHE A 65 7.98 10.65 16.33
N TRP A 66 8.76 11.32 17.18
CA TRP A 66 9.79 10.65 17.97
C TRP A 66 9.17 9.64 18.93
N HIS A 67 8.10 10.01 19.63
CA HIS A 67 7.38 9.08 20.51
C HIS A 67 6.91 7.81 19.77
N PHE A 68 6.34 7.94 18.57
CA PHE A 68 5.91 6.78 17.78
C PHE A 68 7.08 5.93 17.33
N ILE A 69 8.15 6.55 16.80
CA ILE A 69 9.34 5.82 16.35
C ILE A 69 9.95 4.99 17.47
N TYR A 70 10.10 5.54 18.68
CA TYR A 70 10.65 4.79 19.80
C TYR A 70 9.66 3.73 20.31
N ARG A 71 8.38 4.09 20.43
CA ARG A 71 7.36 3.19 20.98
C ARG A 71 7.13 1.95 20.13
N ILE A 72 7.24 2.03 18.80
CA ILE A 72 7.11 0.83 17.94
C ILE A 72 8.24 -0.19 18.18
N PHE A 73 9.39 0.25 18.69
CA PHE A 73 10.49 -0.63 19.10
C PHE A 73 10.53 -0.90 20.61
N GLU A 74 9.52 -0.42 21.35
CA GLU A 74 9.41 -0.61 22.81
C GLU A 74 10.59 0.00 23.58
N GLU A 75 11.14 1.10 23.07
CA GLU A 75 12.24 1.84 23.70
C GLU A 75 11.81 3.22 24.20
N ASP A 76 12.58 3.77 25.13
CA ASP A 76 12.37 5.10 25.69
C ASP A 76 13.01 6.18 24.82
N LEU A 77 12.35 7.34 24.75
CA LEU A 77 12.80 8.45 23.91
C LEU A 77 14.08 9.09 24.47
N ASP A 78 15.12 9.10 23.66
CA ASP A 78 16.35 9.84 23.96
C ASP A 78 16.09 11.35 24.15
N SER A 79 16.72 11.93 25.16
CA SER A 79 16.66 13.37 25.46
C SER A 79 17.46 14.21 24.46
N VAL A 80 18.57 13.65 23.94
CA VAL A 80 19.48 14.33 23.01
C VAL A 80 19.12 14.01 21.56
N TYR A 81 19.03 15.04 20.72
CA TYR A 81 18.65 14.88 19.32
C TYR A 81 19.62 14.03 18.50
N ALA A 82 20.92 14.15 18.76
CA ALA A 82 21.95 13.37 18.07
C ALA A 82 21.73 11.86 18.26
N ASP A 83 21.35 11.44 19.46
CA ASP A 83 21.07 10.03 19.77
C ASP A 83 19.84 9.53 19.04
N ARG A 84 18.81 10.39 18.86
CA ARG A 84 17.66 10.08 17.99
C ARG A 84 18.05 9.86 16.52
N ILE A 85 19.05 10.58 16.02
CA ILE A 85 19.57 10.36 14.67
C ILE A 85 20.33 9.03 14.59
N THR A 86 21.14 8.73 15.60
CA THR A 86 21.85 7.45 15.74
C THR A 86 20.87 6.28 15.81
N PHE A 87 19.79 6.43 16.57
CA PHE A 87 18.69 5.48 16.68
C PHE A 87 18.07 5.18 15.31
N LEU A 88 17.67 6.20 14.55
CA LEU A 88 17.11 6.01 13.21
C LEU A 88 18.06 5.25 12.29
N LYS A 89 19.35 5.64 12.27
CA LYS A 89 20.36 4.98 11.46
C LYS A 89 20.56 3.52 11.88
N GLY A 90 20.63 3.25 13.18
CA GLY A 90 20.76 1.89 13.73
C GLY A 90 19.54 1.00 13.42
N ARG A 91 18.34 1.60 13.36
CA ARG A 91 17.10 0.93 12.94
C ARG A 91 16.91 0.89 11.42
N LYS A 92 17.87 1.37 10.63
CA LYS A 92 17.84 1.39 9.15
C LYS A 92 16.69 2.23 8.59
N ILE A 93 16.36 3.31 9.29
CA ILE A 93 15.31 4.26 8.92
C ILE A 93 15.96 5.52 8.38
N ALA A 94 15.65 5.87 7.13
CA ALA A 94 15.93 7.18 6.58
C ALA A 94 14.76 8.14 6.86
N LEU A 95 15.07 9.42 7.01
CA LEU A 95 14.11 10.49 7.25
C LEU A 95 14.43 11.70 6.35
N TRP A 96 13.40 12.20 5.67
CA TRP A 96 13.47 13.46 4.93
C TRP A 96 12.08 14.10 4.79
N ASP A 97 11.98 15.12 3.93
CA ASP A 97 10.73 15.79 3.59
C ASP A 97 10.52 15.82 2.08
N VAL A 98 9.26 15.98 1.68
CA VAL A 98 8.88 16.14 0.27
C VAL A 98 9.26 17.52 -0.27
N PHE A 99 9.06 18.59 0.51
CA PHE A 99 9.35 19.95 0.05
C PHE A 99 10.78 20.36 0.37
N ARG A 100 11.50 20.88 -0.63
CA ARG A 100 12.81 21.51 -0.48
C ARG A 100 12.66 22.95 -0.02
N TYR A 101 11.77 23.70 -0.68
CA TYR A 101 11.46 25.09 -0.40
C TYR A 101 9.96 25.32 -0.46
N CYS A 102 9.47 26.24 0.36
CA CYS A 102 8.16 26.85 0.17
C CYS A 102 8.08 28.22 0.83
N GLU A 103 7.11 29.00 0.41
CA GLU A 103 6.62 30.14 1.17
C GLU A 103 5.47 29.68 2.08
N ARG A 104 5.58 29.90 3.39
CA ARG A 104 4.52 29.52 4.33
C ARG A 104 4.41 30.49 5.49
N GLU A 105 3.23 31.06 5.66
CA GLU A 105 2.87 31.80 6.87
C GLU A 105 2.40 30.81 7.96
N GLY A 106 3.07 30.83 9.12
CA GLY A 106 2.81 29.88 10.20
C GLY A 106 3.27 28.44 9.88
N SER A 107 2.69 27.46 10.58
CA SER A 107 3.11 26.04 10.50
C SER A 107 2.14 25.11 9.80
N LEU A 108 1.02 25.62 9.28
CA LEU A 108 -0.04 24.80 8.66
C LEU A 108 0.24 24.56 7.17
N ASP A 109 0.10 23.31 6.74
CA ASP A 109 0.37 22.89 5.35
C ASP A 109 -0.54 23.58 4.30
N ASN A 110 -1.71 24.09 4.70
CA ASN A 110 -2.62 24.82 3.81
C ASN A 110 -2.09 26.19 3.37
N ASN A 111 -1.10 26.74 4.07
CA ASN A 111 -0.52 28.05 3.79
C ASN A 111 0.73 27.96 2.89
N ILE A 112 1.05 26.77 2.39
CA ILE A 112 2.20 26.54 1.50
C ILE A 112 1.91 27.12 0.11
N ARG A 113 2.84 27.94 -0.38
CA ARG A 113 2.89 28.54 -1.73
C ARG A 113 4.31 28.37 -2.30
N ASN A 114 4.45 28.51 -3.62
CA ASN A 114 5.75 28.52 -4.32
C ASN A 114 6.67 27.34 -3.92
N GLU A 115 6.09 26.14 -3.97
CA GLU A 115 6.70 24.92 -3.46
C GLU A 115 7.67 24.27 -4.48
N GLU A 116 8.90 24.03 -4.05
CA GLU A 116 9.88 23.22 -4.78
C GLU A 116 10.06 21.88 -4.06
N LEU A 117 10.13 20.79 -4.83
CA LEU A 117 10.31 19.45 -4.27
C LEU A 117 11.78 19.11 -4.03
N ASN A 118 12.02 18.25 -3.04
CA ASN A 118 13.31 17.57 -2.90
C ASN A 118 13.45 16.49 -3.99
N ASP A 119 14.69 16.23 -4.42
CA ASP A 119 15.02 15.12 -5.32
C ASP A 119 14.99 13.77 -4.59
N VAL A 120 13.78 13.36 -4.22
CA VAL A 120 13.53 12.07 -3.55
C VAL A 120 13.77 10.90 -4.51
N ALA A 121 13.48 11.06 -5.81
CA ALA A 121 13.74 10.02 -6.80
C ALA A 121 15.25 9.73 -6.93
N GLY A 122 16.09 10.77 -7.00
CA GLY A 122 17.54 10.66 -6.98
C GLY A 122 18.08 10.10 -5.66
N LEU A 123 17.47 10.44 -4.51
CA LEU A 123 17.80 9.81 -3.23
C LEU A 123 17.55 8.29 -3.25
N LEU A 124 16.40 7.85 -3.78
CA LEU A 124 16.03 6.44 -3.89
C LEU A 124 16.86 5.68 -4.94
N ASP A 125 17.40 6.40 -5.93
CA ASP A 125 18.37 5.89 -6.90
C ASP A 125 19.75 5.70 -6.23
N LYS A 126 20.19 6.69 -5.44
CA LYS A 126 21.44 6.64 -4.69
C LYS A 126 21.45 5.54 -3.63
N TYR A 127 20.37 5.42 -2.84
CA TYR A 127 20.26 4.44 -1.76
C TYR A 127 19.33 3.28 -2.16
N LYS A 128 19.84 2.37 -2.98
CA LYS A 128 19.11 1.20 -3.51
C LYS A 128 18.54 0.27 -2.43
N ASN A 129 19.13 0.25 -1.24
CA ASN A 129 18.66 -0.55 -0.12
C ASN A 129 17.33 -0.06 0.47
N ILE A 130 16.90 1.16 0.17
CA ILE A 130 15.58 1.67 0.57
C ILE A 130 14.52 0.94 -0.26
N LYS A 131 13.78 0.04 0.38
CA LYS A 131 12.74 -0.77 -0.25
C LYS A 131 11.35 -0.19 -0.13
N TYR A 132 11.08 0.59 0.92
CA TYR A 132 9.74 1.06 1.27
C TYR A 132 9.73 2.53 1.62
N VAL A 133 8.68 3.24 1.21
CA VAL A 133 8.47 4.65 1.53
C VAL A 133 7.22 4.85 2.39
N PHE A 134 7.37 5.52 3.52
CA PHE A 134 6.27 5.87 4.42
C PHE A 134 6.04 7.38 4.40
N LEU A 135 4.79 7.80 4.19
CA LEU A 135 4.44 9.20 3.96
C LEU A 135 3.66 9.74 5.16
N ASN A 136 4.28 10.61 5.94
CA ASN A 136 3.72 11.19 7.16
C ASN A 136 2.69 12.28 6.81
N GLY A 137 1.42 11.90 6.67
CA GLY A 137 0.31 12.82 6.40
C GLY A 137 -0.13 12.90 4.93
N GLY A 138 -1.25 13.60 4.70
CA GLY A 138 -1.90 13.70 3.39
C GLY A 138 -1.11 14.45 2.33
N LYS A 139 -0.55 15.61 2.69
CA LYS A 139 0.21 16.45 1.75
C LYS A 139 1.45 15.74 1.21
N ALA A 140 2.23 15.09 2.08
CA ALA A 140 3.37 14.27 1.66
C ALA A 140 2.93 13.12 0.74
N TYR A 141 1.84 12.43 1.08
CA TYR A 141 1.26 11.36 0.28
C TYR A 141 0.87 11.81 -1.14
N GLU A 142 0.15 12.92 -1.25
CA GLU A 142 -0.35 13.41 -2.53
C GLU A 142 0.76 13.88 -3.45
N GLN A 143 1.73 14.65 -2.92
CA GLN A 143 2.84 15.14 -3.72
C GLN A 143 3.77 14.00 -4.15
N PHE A 144 4.04 13.04 -3.27
CA PHE A 144 4.81 11.86 -3.65
C PHE A 144 4.13 11.10 -4.78
N LYS A 145 2.85 10.77 -4.63
CA LYS A 145 2.11 10.01 -5.64
C LYS A 145 2.02 10.74 -6.98
N LYS A 146 1.79 12.05 -6.98
CA LYS A 146 1.54 12.84 -8.20
C LYS A 146 2.82 13.27 -8.93
N LYS A 147 3.86 13.65 -8.20
CA LYS A 147 5.04 14.31 -8.76
C LYS A 147 6.32 13.48 -8.63
N ILE A 148 6.55 12.81 -7.50
CA ILE A 148 7.81 12.08 -7.24
C ILE A 148 7.78 10.65 -7.79
N LEU A 149 6.69 9.90 -7.55
CA LEU A 149 6.57 8.50 -7.97
C LEU A 149 6.77 8.31 -9.48
N PRO A 150 6.26 9.19 -10.38
CA PRO A 150 6.54 9.09 -11.81
C PRO A 150 8.02 9.26 -12.19
N GLU A 151 8.82 9.95 -11.38
CA GLU A 151 10.25 10.16 -11.61
C GLU A 151 11.12 9.00 -11.09
N CYS A 152 10.54 8.09 -10.28
CA CYS A 152 11.25 6.93 -9.77
C CYS A 152 11.57 5.93 -10.91
N LYS A 153 12.86 5.63 -11.08
CA LYS A 153 13.37 4.66 -12.08
C LYS A 153 13.01 3.19 -11.80
N ARG A 154 12.35 2.91 -10.69
CA ARG A 154 11.91 1.56 -10.28
C ARG A 154 10.61 1.67 -9.50
N LEU A 155 9.87 0.58 -9.42
CA LEU A 155 8.69 0.50 -8.59
C LEU A 155 9.07 0.61 -7.11
N ILE A 156 8.43 1.55 -6.41
CA ILE A 156 8.65 1.81 -4.99
C ILE A 156 7.33 1.56 -4.26
N PRO A 157 7.20 0.51 -3.44
CA PRO A 157 6.06 0.36 -2.56
C PRO A 157 6.00 1.49 -1.54
N TYR A 158 4.83 2.11 -1.40
CA TYR A 158 4.64 3.27 -0.53
C TYR A 158 3.34 3.18 0.27
N MET A 159 3.32 3.80 1.45
CA MET A 159 2.18 3.79 2.37
C MET A 159 1.95 5.17 2.99
N LYS A 160 0.69 5.59 3.08
CA LYS A 160 0.28 6.76 3.85
C LYS A 160 0.21 6.41 5.33
N LEU A 161 0.90 7.19 6.16
CA LEU A 161 0.75 7.18 7.61
C LEU A 161 -0.09 8.37 8.08
N PRO A 162 -0.82 8.24 9.20
CA PRO A 162 -1.48 9.38 9.81
C PRO A 162 -0.44 10.39 10.29
N SER A 163 -0.77 11.68 10.15
CA SER A 163 0.14 12.76 10.52
C SER A 163 0.48 12.74 12.02
N THR A 164 1.75 12.97 12.33
CA THR A 164 2.27 13.13 13.71
C THR A 164 2.14 14.55 14.26
N SER A 165 1.67 15.49 13.43
CA SER A 165 1.41 16.87 13.84
C SER A 165 0.32 16.94 14.91
N PRO A 166 0.44 17.85 15.91
CA PRO A 166 -0.60 18.08 16.90
C PRO A 166 -1.95 18.49 16.28
N ALA A 167 -1.93 19.12 15.09
CA ALA A 167 -3.15 19.54 14.38
C ALA A 167 -4.05 18.37 13.92
N ASN A 168 -3.52 17.15 13.89
CA ASN A 168 -4.27 15.97 13.45
C ASN A 168 -4.99 15.28 14.62
N ASN A 169 -5.88 15.95 15.35
CA ASN A 169 -6.53 15.39 16.55
C ASN A 169 -7.78 14.51 16.25
N THR A 170 -8.16 14.35 14.99
CA THR A 170 -9.37 13.61 14.57
C THR A 170 -9.26 12.09 14.66
N VAL A 171 -8.07 11.57 14.97
CA VAL A 171 -7.77 10.13 15.01
C VAL A 171 -7.11 9.79 16.35
N SER A 172 -7.57 8.71 16.99
CA SER A 172 -7.04 8.29 18.29
C SER A 172 -5.55 7.94 18.22
N LEU A 173 -4.85 8.15 19.34
CA LEU A 173 -3.41 7.88 19.44
C LEU A 173 -3.09 6.41 19.19
N ASP A 174 -3.88 5.49 19.74
CA ASP A 174 -3.67 4.05 19.58
C ASP A 174 -3.83 3.60 18.14
N PHE A 175 -4.82 4.16 17.42
CA PHE A 175 -4.97 3.88 16.00
C PHE A 175 -3.79 4.44 15.20
N LYS A 176 -3.30 5.65 15.53
CA LYS A 176 -2.11 6.18 14.85
C LYS A 176 -0.90 5.29 15.10
N LEU A 177 -0.65 4.91 16.34
CA LEU A 177 0.46 4.05 16.70
C LEU A 177 0.36 2.69 16.00
N SER A 178 -0.83 2.10 15.89
CA SER A 178 -1.01 0.84 15.15
C SER A 178 -0.71 0.96 13.66
N LYS A 179 -0.97 2.13 13.04
CA LYS A 179 -0.53 2.41 11.66
C LYS A 179 0.97 2.63 11.56
N TRP A 180 1.58 3.28 12.55
CA TRP A 180 3.03 3.48 12.58
C TRP A 180 3.79 2.16 12.83
N MET A 181 3.19 1.18 13.51
CA MET A 181 3.75 -0.17 13.71
C MET A 181 4.10 -0.88 12.40
N GLN A 182 3.46 -0.49 11.28
CA GLN A 182 3.77 -1.00 9.95
C GLN A 182 5.24 -0.78 9.55
N ILE A 183 5.89 0.25 10.08
CA ILE A 183 7.33 0.47 9.91
C ILE A 183 8.15 -0.71 10.45
N ARG A 184 7.84 -1.16 11.69
CA ARG A 184 8.54 -2.28 12.32
C ARG A 184 8.32 -3.56 11.52
N PHE A 185 7.09 -3.84 11.10
CA PHE A 185 6.80 -5.02 10.29
C PHE A 185 7.57 -5.01 8.96
N ALA A 186 7.68 -3.86 8.29
CA ALA A 186 8.47 -3.75 7.06
C ALA A 186 9.97 -4.00 7.31
N LEU A 187 10.53 -3.49 8.41
CA LEU A 187 11.94 -3.71 8.78
C LEU A 187 12.26 -5.16 9.16
N GLU A 188 11.29 -5.86 9.74
CA GLU A 188 11.32 -7.30 10.04
C GLU A 188 11.04 -8.18 8.81
N ASN A 189 10.89 -7.59 7.61
CA ASN A 189 10.50 -8.25 6.35
C ASN A 189 9.13 -8.97 6.41
N ARG A 190 8.24 -8.56 7.31
CA ARG A 190 6.86 -9.01 7.39
C ARG A 190 5.99 -8.12 6.49
N VAL A 191 6.12 -8.34 5.19
CA VAL A 191 5.51 -7.52 4.13
C VAL A 191 4.58 -8.37 3.28
N VAL A 192 3.43 -7.79 2.94
CA VAL A 192 2.49 -8.33 1.96
C VAL A 192 2.16 -7.22 0.98
N PHE A 193 2.04 -7.58 -0.29
CA PHE A 193 1.58 -6.67 -1.33
C PHE A 193 0.15 -6.96 -1.70
N GLU A 194 -0.66 -5.92 -1.85
CA GLU A 194 -2.08 -5.99 -2.23
C GLU A 194 -2.29 -5.28 -3.58
N SER A 195 -3.10 -5.91 -4.43
CA SER A 195 -3.66 -5.26 -5.61
C SER A 195 -5.14 -5.63 -5.74
N VAL A 196 -5.99 -4.65 -6.08
CA VAL A 196 -7.45 -4.84 -6.14
C VAL A 196 -7.93 -4.63 -7.58
N LEU A 197 -8.67 -5.60 -8.11
CA LEU A 197 -9.39 -5.53 -9.37
C LEU A 197 -10.89 -5.39 -9.09
N SER A 198 -11.43 -4.19 -9.30
CA SER A 198 -12.88 -3.98 -9.27
C SER A 198 -13.51 -4.37 -10.60
N THR A 199 -14.57 -5.17 -10.54
CA THR A 199 -15.30 -5.68 -11.70
C THR A 199 -16.81 -5.58 -11.49
N ARG A 200 -17.60 -5.81 -12.55
CA ARG A 200 -19.06 -5.99 -12.46
C ARG A 200 -19.51 -7.17 -11.61
N TYR A 201 -18.59 -8.08 -11.26
CA TYR A 201 -18.84 -9.24 -10.41
C TYR A 201 -18.39 -9.02 -8.96
N GLY A 202 -17.90 -7.79 -8.64
CA GLY A 202 -17.29 -7.43 -7.37
C GLY A 202 -15.77 -7.39 -7.43
N ASP A 203 -15.15 -7.17 -6.27
CA ASP A 203 -13.71 -6.96 -6.12
C ASP A 203 -12.95 -8.28 -5.98
N PHE A 204 -11.96 -8.49 -6.84
CA PHE A 204 -10.94 -9.52 -6.68
C PHE A 204 -9.72 -8.87 -6.01
N THR A 205 -9.26 -9.45 -4.90
CA THR A 205 -8.09 -8.93 -4.18
C THR A 205 -6.94 -9.93 -4.28
N ILE A 206 -5.81 -9.48 -4.80
CA ILE A 206 -4.61 -10.28 -5.04
C ILE A 206 -3.58 -9.92 -3.97
N TYR A 207 -3.02 -10.94 -3.30
CA TYR A 207 -1.93 -10.80 -2.36
C TYR A 207 -0.66 -11.51 -2.84
N SER A 208 0.49 -10.88 -2.62
CA SER A 208 1.81 -11.37 -3.02
C SER A 208 2.85 -11.15 -1.93
N ASP A 209 3.85 -12.03 -1.86
CA ASP A 209 5.06 -11.85 -1.03
C ASP A 209 6.17 -11.06 -1.76
N GLY A 210 5.91 -10.63 -3.00
CA GLY A 210 6.87 -9.96 -3.89
C GLY A 210 7.53 -10.90 -4.90
N THR A 211 7.48 -12.21 -4.66
CA THR A 211 8.05 -13.26 -5.53
C THR A 211 7.00 -14.21 -6.07
N ARG A 212 5.92 -14.45 -5.32
CA ARG A 212 4.80 -15.32 -5.65
C ARG A 212 3.49 -14.68 -5.21
N VAL A 213 2.43 -14.91 -5.98
CA VAL A 213 1.06 -14.67 -5.54
C VAL A 213 0.72 -15.72 -4.49
N THR A 214 0.38 -15.26 -3.29
CA THR A 214 0.12 -16.13 -2.14
C THR A 214 -1.36 -16.34 -1.92
N ARG A 215 -2.21 -15.39 -2.36
CA ARG A 215 -3.66 -15.49 -2.19
C ARG A 215 -4.45 -14.64 -3.18
N ILE A 216 -5.63 -15.13 -3.55
CA ILE A 216 -6.64 -14.38 -4.29
C ILE A 216 -7.97 -14.50 -3.52
N CYS A 217 -8.48 -13.38 -3.03
CA CYS A 217 -9.83 -13.29 -2.49
C CYS A 217 -10.80 -12.98 -3.64
N LEU A 218 -11.83 -13.79 -3.76
CA LEU A 218 -12.93 -13.57 -4.69
C LEU A 218 -13.87 -12.48 -4.15
N PRO A 219 -14.77 -11.94 -4.99
CA PRO A 219 -15.83 -11.06 -4.54
C PRO A 219 -16.55 -11.58 -3.29
N GLU A 220 -16.84 -10.67 -2.36
CA GLU A 220 -17.56 -10.93 -1.09
C GLU A 220 -16.84 -11.91 -0.13
N SER A 221 -15.63 -12.37 -0.48
CA SER A 221 -14.84 -13.22 0.42
C SER A 221 -14.19 -12.39 1.52
N GLU A 222 -14.11 -12.98 2.71
CA GLU A 222 -13.38 -12.38 3.82
C GLU A 222 -11.91 -12.14 3.43
N ARG A 223 -11.41 -10.94 3.75
CA ARG A 223 -10.01 -10.59 3.56
C ARG A 223 -9.23 -10.99 4.81
N PRO A 224 -8.05 -11.60 4.66
CA PRO A 224 -7.25 -11.98 5.81
C PRO A 224 -6.83 -10.74 6.62
N PRO A 225 -6.94 -10.80 7.95
CA PRO A 225 -6.46 -9.73 8.80
C PRO A 225 -4.92 -9.80 8.85
N PHE A 226 -4.25 -8.95 8.06
CA PHE A 226 -2.79 -8.80 8.09
C PHE A 226 -2.33 -7.94 9.28
N GLU A 227 -2.82 -8.23 10.49
CA GLU A 227 -2.58 -7.44 11.72
C GLU A 227 -1.10 -7.23 12.03
N LYS A 228 -0.28 -8.16 11.56
CA LYS A 228 1.13 -8.32 11.85
C LYS A 228 2.01 -8.14 10.61
N HIS A 229 1.51 -7.52 9.55
CA HIS A 229 2.27 -7.29 8.32
C HIS A 229 2.04 -5.89 7.78
N ALA A 230 3.09 -5.33 7.18
CA ALA A 230 2.98 -4.14 6.33
C ALA A 230 2.36 -4.50 5.00
N VAL A 231 1.18 -3.95 4.73
CA VAL A 231 0.43 -4.17 3.49
C VAL A 231 0.66 -3.00 2.54
N PHE A 232 1.41 -3.21 1.46
CA PHE A 232 1.70 -2.18 0.47
C PHE A 232 0.95 -2.42 -0.84
N ALA A 233 0.58 -1.34 -1.50
CA ALA A 233 0.23 -1.36 -2.92
C ALA A 233 1.49 -1.22 -3.79
N GLY A 234 1.35 -1.46 -5.09
CA GLY A 234 2.41 -1.17 -6.07
C GLY A 234 3.53 -2.20 -6.05
N CYS A 235 3.18 -3.49 -6.11
CA CYS A 235 4.13 -4.57 -6.41
C CYS A 235 3.89 -5.09 -7.81
N GLU A 236 4.96 -5.18 -8.60
CA GLU A 236 4.91 -5.55 -10.02
C GLU A 236 4.18 -6.88 -10.23
N LEU A 237 4.50 -7.89 -9.42
CA LEU A 237 3.88 -9.20 -9.53
C LEU A 237 2.38 -9.18 -9.21
N ALA A 238 1.97 -8.44 -8.18
CA ALA A 238 0.56 -8.33 -7.81
C ALA A 238 -0.25 -7.60 -8.90
N GLU A 239 0.34 -6.55 -9.48
CA GLU A 239 -0.26 -5.82 -10.61
C GLU A 239 -0.34 -6.70 -11.87
N LYS A 240 0.72 -7.44 -12.23
CA LYS A 240 0.72 -8.39 -13.35
C LYS A 240 -0.37 -9.45 -13.17
N ALA A 241 -0.52 -10.00 -11.96
CA ALA A 241 -1.57 -10.98 -11.66
C ALA A 241 -2.98 -10.37 -11.80
N LYS A 242 -3.17 -9.15 -11.28
CA LYS A 242 -4.42 -8.38 -11.43
C LYS A 242 -4.79 -8.21 -12.91
N GLU A 243 -3.82 -7.82 -13.74
CA GLU A 243 -4.02 -7.64 -15.19
C GLU A 243 -4.41 -8.95 -15.88
N GLN A 244 -3.69 -10.04 -15.61
CA GLN A 244 -4.02 -11.34 -16.21
C GLN A 244 -5.41 -11.84 -15.81
N ILE A 245 -5.82 -11.65 -14.54
CA ILE A 245 -7.18 -12.01 -14.10
C ILE A 245 -8.21 -11.16 -14.84
N ASN A 246 -7.97 -9.86 -15.04
CA ASN A 246 -8.88 -9.00 -15.80
C ASN A 246 -8.98 -9.44 -17.28
N GLU A 247 -7.87 -9.83 -17.91
CA GLU A 247 -7.88 -10.39 -19.26
C GLU A 247 -8.68 -11.69 -19.34
N TYR A 248 -8.49 -12.58 -18.37
CA TYR A 248 -9.21 -13.83 -18.27
C TYR A 248 -10.71 -13.61 -18.11
N LEU A 249 -11.13 -12.69 -17.22
CA LEU A 249 -12.55 -12.36 -17.01
C LEU A 249 -13.20 -11.73 -18.24
N LYS A 250 -12.40 -11.10 -19.11
CA LYS A 250 -12.82 -10.57 -20.42
C LYS A 250 -12.71 -11.62 -21.53
N GLY A 251 -12.31 -12.85 -21.23
CA GLY A 251 -12.12 -13.92 -22.21
C GLY A 251 -10.85 -13.82 -23.06
N ARG A 252 -10.01 -12.81 -22.84
CA ARG A 252 -8.83 -12.55 -23.67
C ARG A 252 -7.60 -13.38 -23.25
N ARG A 253 -7.72 -14.22 -22.22
CA ARG A 253 -6.66 -15.07 -21.69
C ARG A 253 -7.17 -16.46 -21.33
N LYS A 254 -6.38 -17.48 -21.66
CA LYS A 254 -6.67 -18.91 -21.37
C LYS A 254 -5.71 -19.54 -20.35
N ALA A 255 -4.52 -18.97 -20.18
CA ALA A 255 -3.48 -19.48 -19.29
C ALA A 255 -2.83 -18.33 -18.52
N PHE A 256 -2.36 -18.63 -17.30
CA PHE A 256 -1.69 -17.68 -16.43
C PHE A 256 -0.18 -17.92 -16.43
N ASP A 257 0.57 -16.84 -16.53
CA ASP A 257 2.03 -16.80 -16.36
C ASP A 257 2.33 -15.99 -15.10
N ILE A 258 1.98 -16.58 -13.95
CA ILE A 258 2.11 -15.97 -12.62
C ILE A 258 2.65 -17.03 -11.66
N PRO A 259 3.81 -16.82 -11.03
CA PRO A 259 4.29 -17.70 -9.98
C PRO A 259 3.35 -17.63 -8.76
N VAL A 260 2.84 -18.77 -8.32
CA VAL A 260 1.96 -18.89 -7.15
C VAL A 260 2.65 -19.67 -6.03
N LEU A 261 2.32 -19.33 -4.79
CA LEU A 261 2.68 -20.13 -3.62
C LEU A 261 1.47 -20.93 -3.17
N ILE A 262 1.52 -22.24 -3.38
CA ILE A 262 0.49 -23.17 -2.91
C ILE A 262 0.87 -23.64 -1.51
N THR A 263 0.02 -23.32 -0.53
CA THR A 263 0.16 -23.79 0.86
C THR A 263 -0.98 -24.71 1.23
N GLY A 264 -0.71 -25.74 2.02
CA GLY A 264 -1.73 -26.66 2.52
C GLY A 264 -1.11 -27.95 3.06
N THR A 265 -1.97 -28.91 3.39
CA THR A 265 -1.53 -30.28 3.69
C THR A 265 -0.97 -30.95 2.42
N SER A 266 -0.20 -32.04 2.58
CA SER A 266 0.32 -32.80 1.44
C SER A 266 -0.79 -33.24 0.46
N PHE A 267 -1.96 -33.59 0.99
CA PHE A 267 -3.15 -33.89 0.19
C PHE A 267 -3.62 -32.66 -0.61
N GLN A 268 -3.78 -31.51 0.04
CA GLN A 268 -4.22 -30.28 -0.63
C GLN A 268 -3.24 -29.84 -1.72
N ILE A 269 -1.94 -29.81 -1.42
CA ILE A 269 -0.90 -29.45 -2.37
C ILE A 269 -0.94 -30.36 -3.59
N ARG A 270 -1.08 -31.68 -3.39
CA ARG A 270 -1.20 -32.63 -4.51
C ARG A 270 -2.42 -32.35 -5.38
N ILE A 271 -3.58 -32.10 -4.78
CA ILE A 271 -4.81 -31.74 -5.51
C ILE A 271 -4.62 -30.43 -6.31
N TYR A 272 -4.05 -29.39 -5.70
CA TYR A 272 -3.84 -28.11 -6.36
C TYR A 272 -2.81 -28.18 -7.50
N ASN A 273 -1.86 -29.11 -7.45
CA ASN A 273 -0.89 -29.34 -8.54
C ASN A 273 -1.48 -30.12 -9.72
N GLU A 274 -2.49 -30.96 -9.51
CA GLU A 274 -3.19 -31.67 -10.59
C GLU A 274 -4.21 -30.78 -11.31
N LEU A 275 -4.83 -29.86 -10.57
CA LEU A 275 -5.96 -29.06 -11.07
C LEU A 275 -5.63 -28.19 -12.31
N PRO A 276 -4.44 -27.55 -12.45
CA PRO A 276 -4.05 -26.84 -13.67
C PRO A 276 -3.97 -27.72 -14.92
N LYS A 277 -3.88 -29.05 -14.78
CA LYS A 277 -3.87 -29.98 -15.92
C LYS A 277 -5.24 -30.15 -16.56
N VAL A 278 -6.32 -29.75 -15.88
CA VAL A 278 -7.67 -29.69 -16.45
C VAL A 278 -7.71 -28.50 -17.42
N PRO A 279 -7.83 -28.71 -18.74
CA PRO A 279 -7.68 -27.62 -19.71
C PRO A 279 -8.78 -26.56 -19.61
N TYR A 280 -8.49 -25.37 -20.13
CA TYR A 280 -9.50 -24.32 -20.30
C TYR A 280 -10.71 -24.84 -21.10
N GLY A 281 -11.91 -24.52 -20.63
CA GLY A 281 -13.19 -24.98 -21.18
C GLY A 281 -13.55 -26.41 -20.80
N HIS A 282 -12.77 -27.10 -19.97
CA HIS A 282 -13.04 -28.47 -19.56
C HIS A 282 -13.32 -28.55 -18.06
N THR A 283 -14.10 -29.53 -17.68
CA THR A 283 -14.46 -29.80 -16.29
C THR A 283 -14.15 -31.23 -15.93
N VAL A 284 -13.95 -31.47 -14.64
CA VAL A 284 -13.80 -32.81 -14.05
C VAL A 284 -14.68 -32.91 -12.82
N SER A 285 -15.10 -34.12 -12.49
CA SER A 285 -15.77 -34.36 -11.22
C SER A 285 -14.79 -34.38 -10.05
N TYR A 286 -15.29 -34.13 -8.84
CA TYR A 286 -14.50 -34.29 -7.60
C TYR A 286 -13.85 -35.68 -7.48
N GLY A 287 -14.53 -36.74 -7.94
CA GLY A 287 -14.00 -38.10 -7.93
C GLY A 287 -12.87 -38.31 -8.94
N GLN A 288 -13.04 -37.80 -10.17
CA GLN A 288 -12.01 -37.86 -11.21
C GLN A 288 -10.75 -37.09 -10.79
N LEU A 289 -10.89 -35.89 -10.21
CA LEU A 289 -9.73 -35.15 -9.71
C LEU A 289 -9.02 -35.88 -8.57
N ALA A 290 -9.78 -36.56 -7.69
CA ALA A 290 -9.21 -37.38 -6.64
C ALA A 290 -8.37 -38.54 -7.22
N GLU A 291 -8.88 -39.20 -8.25
CA GLU A 291 -8.17 -40.28 -8.95
C GLU A 291 -6.92 -39.79 -9.69
N MET A 292 -7.02 -38.66 -10.41
CA MET A 292 -5.85 -38.00 -11.04
C MET A 292 -4.74 -37.70 -10.03
N ALA A 293 -5.12 -37.35 -8.80
CA ALA A 293 -4.18 -37.06 -7.72
C ALA A 293 -3.67 -38.30 -6.95
N GLY A 294 -4.16 -39.50 -7.29
CA GLY A 294 -3.78 -40.76 -6.63
C GLY A 294 -4.57 -41.09 -5.36
N PHE A 295 -5.70 -40.42 -5.12
CA PHE A 295 -6.55 -40.58 -3.94
C PHE A 295 -7.95 -41.09 -4.29
N LYS A 296 -8.02 -42.30 -4.85
CA LYS A 296 -9.30 -42.92 -5.25
C LYS A 296 -10.29 -42.93 -4.06
N GLY A 297 -11.54 -42.54 -4.32
CA GLY A 297 -12.60 -42.46 -3.29
C GLY A 297 -12.59 -41.18 -2.44
N ALA A 298 -11.64 -40.25 -2.61
CA ALA A 298 -11.51 -39.07 -1.77
C ALA A 298 -12.34 -37.84 -2.22
N ALA A 299 -13.41 -38.01 -3.00
CA ALA A 299 -14.18 -36.90 -3.60
C ALA A 299 -14.64 -35.83 -2.58
N ARG A 300 -15.10 -36.25 -1.40
CA ARG A 300 -15.52 -35.33 -0.32
C ARG A 300 -14.34 -34.51 0.22
N ALA A 301 -13.17 -35.13 0.38
CA ALA A 301 -11.95 -34.44 0.82
C ALA A 301 -11.45 -33.44 -0.22
N VAL A 302 -11.56 -33.77 -1.52
CA VAL A 302 -11.31 -32.81 -2.61
C VAL A 302 -12.24 -31.61 -2.51
N GLY A 303 -13.54 -31.83 -2.26
CA GLY A 303 -14.49 -30.73 -2.03
C GLY A 303 -14.07 -29.78 -0.90
N GLN A 304 -13.58 -30.33 0.23
CA GLN A 304 -13.05 -29.52 1.33
C GLN A 304 -11.76 -28.78 0.96
N ALA A 305 -10.89 -29.40 0.16
CA ALA A 305 -9.70 -28.73 -0.37
C ALA A 305 -10.06 -27.58 -1.31
N MET A 306 -11.05 -27.72 -2.19
CA MET A 306 -11.47 -26.66 -3.11
C MET A 306 -11.92 -25.39 -2.38
N ARG A 307 -12.60 -25.52 -1.22
CA ARG A 307 -13.00 -24.39 -0.36
C ARG A 307 -11.83 -23.58 0.18
N LYS A 308 -10.65 -24.20 0.28
CA LYS A 308 -9.44 -23.62 0.86
C LYS A 308 -8.38 -23.28 -0.19
N ASN A 309 -8.74 -23.32 -1.47
CA ASN A 309 -7.82 -22.95 -2.53
C ASN A 309 -7.30 -21.52 -2.27
N PRO A 310 -5.99 -21.33 -2.06
CA PRO A 310 -5.46 -20.01 -1.73
C PRO A 310 -5.51 -19.06 -2.94
N VAL A 311 -5.40 -19.58 -4.16
CA VAL A 311 -5.28 -18.80 -5.40
C VAL A 311 -6.32 -19.22 -6.45
N PRO A 312 -7.63 -19.08 -6.16
CA PRO A 312 -8.70 -19.40 -7.11
C PRO A 312 -8.54 -18.61 -8.42
N VAL A 313 -9.21 -19.09 -9.48
CA VAL A 313 -9.07 -18.65 -10.88
C VAL A 313 -7.73 -19.08 -11.50
N ILE A 314 -6.59 -18.79 -10.86
CA ILE A 314 -5.27 -19.23 -11.35
C ILE A 314 -5.12 -20.74 -11.14
N VAL A 315 -5.37 -21.23 -9.92
CA VAL A 315 -5.62 -22.66 -9.66
C VAL A 315 -7.12 -22.88 -9.87
N PRO A 316 -7.55 -23.52 -10.96
CA PRO A 316 -8.90 -23.36 -11.50
C PRO A 316 -9.93 -24.26 -10.80
N CYS A 317 -10.20 -24.01 -9.51
CA CYS A 317 -11.14 -24.82 -8.73
C CYS A 317 -12.58 -24.76 -9.24
N HIS A 318 -12.93 -23.75 -10.04
CA HIS A 318 -14.24 -23.62 -10.70
C HIS A 318 -14.48 -24.70 -11.77
N ARG A 319 -13.43 -25.38 -12.25
CA ARG A 319 -13.53 -26.49 -13.21
C ARG A 319 -13.93 -27.83 -12.55
N VAL A 320 -14.05 -27.87 -11.22
CA VAL A 320 -14.45 -29.07 -10.48
C VAL A 320 -15.94 -29.02 -10.18
N ILE A 321 -16.69 -30.01 -10.68
CA ILE A 321 -18.17 -30.06 -10.59
C ILE A 321 -18.66 -31.39 -10.00
N GLY A 322 -19.95 -31.47 -9.68
CA GLY A 322 -20.57 -32.73 -9.26
C GLY A 322 -20.58 -33.77 -10.39
N SER A 323 -20.63 -35.06 -10.05
CA SER A 323 -20.73 -36.14 -11.05
C SER A 323 -21.99 -36.06 -11.92
N SER A 324 -23.04 -35.38 -11.46
CA SER A 324 -24.25 -35.09 -12.23
C SER A 324 -24.07 -33.97 -13.27
N GLY A 325 -22.87 -33.40 -13.40
CA GLY A 325 -22.59 -32.25 -14.27
C GLY A 325 -23.08 -30.92 -13.70
N LYS A 326 -23.69 -30.90 -12.51
CA LYS A 326 -24.22 -29.69 -11.88
C LYS A 326 -23.20 -29.06 -10.92
N ASN A 327 -23.26 -27.74 -10.82
CA ASN A 327 -22.63 -26.99 -9.76
C ASN A 327 -23.31 -27.34 -8.41
N ILE A 328 -22.50 -27.77 -7.44
CA ILE A 328 -22.97 -28.16 -6.09
C ILE A 328 -22.49 -27.20 -4.99
N GLY A 329 -21.87 -26.08 -5.39
CA GLY A 329 -21.32 -25.04 -4.53
C GLY A 329 -19.87 -24.69 -4.88
N PHE A 330 -19.54 -23.40 -4.85
CA PHE A 330 -18.21 -22.88 -5.14
C PHE A 330 -17.62 -22.19 -3.91
N MET A 331 -16.40 -22.57 -3.53
CA MET A 331 -15.71 -22.02 -2.36
C MET A 331 -16.50 -22.14 -1.03
N GLY A 332 -17.47 -23.05 -0.96
CA GLY A 332 -18.31 -23.26 0.22
C GLY A 332 -19.59 -22.42 0.25
N VAL A 333 -19.85 -21.63 -0.79
CA VAL A 333 -21.06 -20.85 -0.98
C VAL A 333 -21.99 -21.59 -1.94
N ARG A 334 -23.21 -21.92 -1.50
CA ARG A 334 -24.25 -22.51 -2.36
C ARG A 334 -24.79 -21.46 -3.33
N ASN A 335 -25.10 -21.87 -4.56
CA ASN A 335 -25.60 -20.98 -5.62
C ASN A 335 -24.72 -19.76 -5.91
N ASN A 336 -23.41 -19.87 -5.66
CA ASN A 336 -22.48 -18.81 -6.00
C ASN A 336 -22.41 -18.69 -7.54
N PRO A 337 -22.89 -17.57 -8.13
CA PRO A 337 -22.96 -17.43 -9.57
C PRO A 337 -21.57 -17.35 -10.21
N LEU A 338 -20.52 -17.09 -9.42
CA LEU A 338 -19.18 -16.89 -9.93
C LEU A 338 -18.62 -18.13 -10.60
N GLN A 339 -18.90 -19.34 -10.11
CA GLN A 339 -18.43 -20.56 -10.80
C GLN A 339 -19.07 -20.69 -12.18
N ASP A 340 -20.38 -20.48 -12.29
CA ASP A 340 -21.11 -20.56 -13.56
C ASP A 340 -20.68 -19.44 -14.51
N ILE A 341 -20.38 -18.25 -13.99
CA ILE A 341 -19.81 -17.14 -14.77
C ILE A 341 -18.43 -17.52 -15.33
N LEU A 342 -17.53 -18.05 -14.48
CA LEU A 342 -16.19 -18.45 -14.91
C LEU A 342 -16.27 -19.56 -15.96
N LEU A 343 -17.10 -20.58 -15.74
CA LEU A 343 -17.34 -21.65 -16.71
C LEU A 343 -17.94 -21.11 -18.01
N GLY A 344 -18.93 -20.22 -17.95
CA GLY A 344 -19.55 -19.61 -19.12
C GLY A 344 -18.59 -18.70 -19.90
N ILE A 345 -17.64 -18.05 -19.23
CA ILE A 345 -16.52 -17.37 -19.90
C ILE A 345 -15.69 -18.40 -20.67
N GLU A 346 -15.35 -19.54 -20.07
CA GLU A 346 -14.56 -20.57 -20.76
C GLU A 346 -15.32 -21.25 -21.92
N GLU A 347 -16.64 -21.44 -21.79
CA GLU A 347 -17.48 -22.08 -22.81
C GLU A 347 -17.73 -21.21 -24.04
N LYS A 348 -17.97 -19.91 -23.89
CA LYS A 348 -18.21 -19.00 -25.02
C LYS A 348 -17.06 -19.01 -26.04
N PHE A 349 -15.85 -19.37 -25.62
CA PHE A 349 -14.70 -19.52 -26.51
C PHE A 349 -14.64 -20.84 -27.28
N LYS A 350 -15.32 -21.90 -26.82
CA LYS A 350 -15.40 -23.15 -27.61
C LYS A 350 -16.14 -22.96 -28.93
N TYR A 351 -17.07 -22.01 -28.97
CA TYR A 351 -17.94 -21.77 -30.13
C TYR A 351 -17.51 -20.58 -31.01
N ALA A 352 -16.61 -19.72 -30.55
CA ALA A 352 -16.08 -18.61 -31.35
C ALA A 352 -14.97 -19.00 -32.35
N ASN A 353 -14.49 -20.25 -32.29
CA ASN A 353 -13.45 -20.81 -33.16
C ASN A 353 -13.97 -22.03 -33.97
N ARG A 354 -15.29 -22.14 -34.17
CA ARG A 354 -15.90 -23.11 -35.07
C ARG A 354 -16.48 -22.42 -36.29
#